data_AF-A0A7X2BQD4-F1
#
_entry.id   AF-A0A7X2BQD4-F1
#
_cell.length_a   1.000
_cell.length_b   1.000
_cell.length_c   1.000
_cell.angle_alpha   90.00
_cell.angle_beta   90.00
_cell.angle_gamma   90.00
#
_symmetry.space_group_name_H-M   'P 1'
#
loop_
_entity.id
_entity.type
_entity.pdbx_description
1 polymer ?
#
loop_
_entity_poly.entity_id
_entity_poly.type
_entity_poly.pdbx_seq_one_letter_code
_entity_poly.pdbx_strand_id
1 'polypeptide(L)'
;MQSLSLPKISEGLPMTKLHTAMSRYADKFVVRMPDDMRGKFVSLAKQRAISMNTAIIQGLTSYLDSLEELRILIEGNRLLRKSLIEKQEALDAGLTEVAELKAQLESALGIAVTD
;
A
#
# COMPACT_ATOMS: atom_id res chain seq x y z
N MET A 1 -2.93 25.86 -67.53
CA MET A 1 -2.55 26.00 -66.11
C MET A 1 -3.47 25.12 -65.30
N GLN A 2 -2.93 24.08 -64.67
CA GLN A 2 -3.65 23.08 -63.89
C GLN A 2 -4.09 23.69 -62.54
N SER A 3 -5.37 23.59 -62.20
CA SER A 3 -5.88 23.90 -60.85
C SER A 3 -5.85 22.64 -60.00
N LEU A 4 -4.89 22.57 -59.08
CA LEU A 4 -4.81 21.54 -58.04
C LEU A 4 -6.00 21.70 -57.08
N SER A 5 -6.92 20.73 -57.10
CA SER A 5 -8.01 20.61 -56.13
C SER A 5 -7.47 19.95 -54.86
N LEU A 6 -7.49 20.67 -53.74
CA LEU A 6 -7.19 20.11 -52.42
C LEU A 6 -8.37 19.23 -51.95
N PRO A 7 -8.13 18.00 -51.48
CA PRO A 7 -9.19 17.19 -50.91
C PRO A 7 -9.70 17.83 -49.60
N LYS A 8 -11.02 18.00 -49.51
CA LYS A 8 -11.69 18.37 -48.27
C LYS A 8 -11.49 17.23 -47.27
N ILE A 9 -10.70 17.47 -46.22
CA ILE A 9 -10.60 16.56 -45.07
C ILE A 9 -11.92 16.70 -44.30
N SER A 10 -12.95 15.97 -44.73
CA SER A 10 -14.16 15.73 -43.95
C SER A 10 -14.01 14.40 -43.23
N GLU A 11 -13.06 14.33 -42.31
CA GLU A 11 -13.02 13.27 -41.31
C GLU A 11 -12.86 13.94 -39.96
N GLY A 12 -14.00 14.31 -39.38
CA GLY A 12 -14.04 14.50 -37.94
C GLY A 12 -13.68 13.16 -37.31
N LEU A 13 -12.50 13.09 -36.69
CA LEU A 13 -12.19 12.06 -35.71
C LEU A 13 -13.42 11.87 -34.82
N PRO A 14 -13.83 10.63 -34.47
CA PRO A 14 -14.80 10.47 -33.41
C PRO A 14 -14.20 11.12 -32.18
N MET A 15 -14.76 12.27 -31.79
CA MET A 15 -14.59 12.83 -30.47
C MET A 15 -15.09 11.74 -29.53
N THR A 16 -14.19 10.87 -29.09
CA THR A 16 -14.37 10.12 -27.86
C THR A 16 -14.71 11.20 -26.85
N LYS A 17 -15.99 11.30 -26.52
CA LYS A 17 -16.47 12.21 -25.50
C LYS A 17 -15.74 11.79 -24.25
N LEU A 18 -14.61 12.43 -23.97
CA LEU A 18 -14.10 12.59 -22.63
C LEU A 18 -15.24 13.28 -21.92
N HIS A 19 -16.14 12.48 -21.34
CA HIS A 19 -17.25 12.93 -20.53
C HIS A 19 -16.60 13.77 -19.44
N THR A 20 -16.61 15.07 -19.65
CA THR A 20 -16.25 16.04 -18.63
C THR A 20 -17.14 15.70 -17.45
N ALA A 21 -16.52 15.31 -16.34
CA ALA A 21 -17.16 14.72 -15.17
C ALA A 21 -18.16 15.68 -14.54
N MET A 22 -19.33 15.84 -15.16
CA MET A 22 -20.44 16.55 -14.57
C MET A 22 -21.14 15.59 -13.61
N SER A 23 -21.54 16.09 -12.45
CA SER A 23 -22.27 15.33 -11.42
C SER A 23 -23.46 14.51 -11.96
N ARG A 24 -24.07 14.97 -13.06
CA ARG A 24 -25.18 14.29 -13.76
C ARG A 24 -24.80 12.94 -14.40
N TYR A 25 -23.53 12.73 -14.73
CA TYR A 25 -22.99 11.49 -15.31
C TYR A 25 -22.22 10.63 -14.29
N ALA A 26 -22.14 11.05 -13.03
CA ALA A 26 -21.47 10.29 -11.99
C ALA A 26 -22.36 9.12 -11.51
N ASP A 27 -21.72 8.01 -11.14
CA ASP A 27 -22.40 6.86 -10.55
C ASP A 27 -23.01 7.24 -9.20
N LYS A 28 -24.27 6.83 -8.98
CA LYS A 28 -25.03 7.17 -7.78
C LYS A 28 -25.29 5.92 -6.95
N PHE A 29 -24.82 5.92 -5.71
CA PHE A 29 -25.03 4.84 -4.76
C PHE A 29 -25.94 5.32 -3.62
N VAL A 30 -26.98 4.55 -3.30
CA VAL A 30 -27.80 4.80 -2.11
C VAL A 30 -27.23 4.00 -0.95
N VAL A 31 -26.69 4.71 0.05
CA VAL A 31 -26.10 4.10 1.24
C VAL A 31 -27.05 4.23 2.41
N ARG A 32 -27.42 3.11 3.04
CA ARG A 32 -28.13 3.10 4.32
C ARG A 32 -27.10 3.21 5.44
N MET A 33 -27.17 4.32 6.18
CA MET A 33 -26.27 4.55 7.31
C MET A 33 -26.93 4.06 8.59
N PRO A 34 -26.17 3.45 9.52
CA PRO A 34 -26.62 3.21 10.88
C PRO A 34 -27.02 4.52 11.58
N ASP A 35 -27.72 4.39 12.70
CA ASP A 35 -28.14 5.53 13.51
C ASP A 35 -26.95 6.44 13.85
N ASP A 36 -27.21 7.74 13.85
CA ASP A 36 -26.26 8.85 14.08
C ASP A 36 -25.07 8.99 13.12
N MET A 37 -24.76 8.00 12.27
CA MET A 37 -23.64 8.09 11.31
C MET A 37 -23.86 9.21 10.29
N ARG A 38 -25.08 9.36 9.78
CA ARG A 38 -25.43 10.49 8.91
C ARG A 38 -25.22 11.84 9.61
N GLY A 39 -25.58 11.92 10.89
CA GLY A 39 -25.37 13.11 11.71
C GLY A 39 -23.89 13.47 11.85
N LYS A 40 -23.02 12.47 12.07
CA LYS A 40 -21.57 12.66 12.11
C LYS A 40 -21.02 13.24 10.81
N PHE A 41 -21.44 12.72 9.65
CA PHE A 41 -21.05 13.27 8.35
C PHE A 41 -21.56 14.69 8.13
N VAL A 42 -22.78 15.02 8.56
CA VAL A 42 -23.30 16.40 8.51
C VAL A 42 -22.41 17.34 9.33
N SER A 43 -22.08 16.97 10.57
CA SER A 43 -21.24 17.78 11.45
C SER A 43 -19.84 17.98 10.89
N LEU A 44 -19.21 16.91 10.37
CA LEU A 44 -17.89 16.97 9.76
C LEU A 44 -17.88 17.83 8.48
N ALA A 45 -18.91 17.69 7.65
CA ALA A 45 -19.07 18.50 6.45
C ALA A 45 -19.22 19.99 6.78
N LYS A 46 -20.02 20.33 7.80
CA LYS A 46 -20.16 21.72 8.31
C LYS A 46 -18.84 22.26 8.85
N GLN A 47 -18.14 21.48 9.67
CA GLN A 47 -16.86 21.89 10.27
C GLN A 47 -15.81 22.23 9.21
N ARG A 48 -15.79 21.46 8.10
CA ARG A 48 -14.82 21.63 7.01
C ARG A 48 -15.33 22.51 5.86
N ALA A 49 -16.53 23.09 5.98
CA ALA A 49 -17.19 23.86 4.93
C ALA A 49 -17.26 23.15 3.56
N ILE A 50 -17.52 21.84 3.57
CA ILE A 50 -17.64 21.02 2.35
C ILE A 50 -19.02 20.36 2.26
N SER A 51 -19.35 19.83 1.07
CA SER A 51 -20.56 19.01 0.93
C SER A 51 -20.41 17.68 1.65
N MET A 52 -21.54 17.10 2.07
CA MET A 52 -21.54 15.75 2.66
C MET A 52 -20.99 14.70 1.70
N ASN A 53 -21.27 14.82 0.40
CA ASN A 53 -20.70 13.94 -0.61
C ASN A 53 -19.17 14.04 -0.64
N THR A 54 -18.63 15.26 -0.64
CA THR A 54 -17.18 15.48 -0.58
C THR A 54 -16.57 14.88 0.68
N ALA A 55 -17.22 15.04 1.84
CA ALA A 55 -16.77 14.45 3.10
C ALA A 55 -16.75 12.92 3.05
N ILE A 56 -17.77 12.30 2.45
CA ILE A 56 -17.86 10.84 2.27
C ILE A 56 -16.75 10.35 1.34
N ILE A 57 -16.59 10.99 0.17
CA ILE A 57 -15.56 10.60 -0.80
C ILE A 57 -14.16 10.76 -0.21
N GLN A 58 -13.85 11.87 0.45
CA GLN A 58 -12.56 12.05 1.14
C GLN A 58 -12.31 11.00 2.21
N GLY A 59 -13.34 10.65 2.99
CA GLY A 59 -13.24 9.59 3.99
C GLY A 59 -12.97 8.22 3.38
N LEU A 60 -13.63 7.90 2.27
CA LEU A 60 -13.41 6.64 1.54
C LEU A 60 -12.02 6.58 0.90
N THR A 61 -11.58 7.66 0.24
CA THR A 61 -10.24 7.74 -0.33
C THR A 61 -9.18 7.57 0.75
N SER A 62 -9.28 8.34 1.84
CA SER A 62 -8.33 8.22 2.96
C SER A 62 -8.32 6.81 3.56
N TYR A 63 -9.48 6.15 3.67
CA TYR A 63 -9.54 4.78 4.17
C TYR A 63 -8.85 3.79 3.22
N LEU A 64 -9.04 3.93 1.90
CA LEU A 64 -8.36 3.09 0.91
C LEU A 64 -6.85 3.31 0.93
N ASP A 65 -6.39 4.55 1.05
CA ASP A 65 -4.97 4.87 1.17
C ASP A 65 -4.36 4.22 2.43
N SER A 66 -5.05 4.34 3.57
CA SER A 66 -4.61 3.71 4.83
C SER A 66 -4.61 2.17 4.77
N LEU A 67 -5.49 1.55 3.98
CA LEU A 67 -5.46 0.09 3.77
C LEU A 67 -4.22 -0.34 2.98
N GLU A 68 -3.81 0.42 1.97
CA GLU A 68 -2.59 0.12 1.21
C GLU A 68 -1.35 0.33 2.08
N GLU A 69 -1.30 1.40 2.86
CA GLU A 69 -0.25 1.61 3.86
C GLU A 69 -0.16 0.44 4.85
N LEU A 70 -1.30 -0.01 5.38
CA LEU A 70 -1.35 -1.15 6.29
C LEU A 70 -0.83 -2.44 5.63
N ARG A 71 -1.17 -2.66 4.36
CA ARG A 71 -0.68 -3.80 3.58
C ARG A 71 0.84 -3.76 3.42
N ILE A 72 1.41 -2.59 3.10
CA ILE A 72 2.85 -2.38 2.99
C ILE A 72 3.54 -2.64 4.33
N LEU A 73 2.97 -2.16 5.44
CA LEU A 73 3.52 -2.37 6.79
C LEU A 73 3.51 -3.85 7.19
N ILE A 74 2.44 -4.58 6.85
CA ILE A 74 2.35 -6.03 7.10
C ILE A 74 3.42 -6.77 6.31
N GLU A 75 3.62 -6.44 5.03
CA GLU A 75 4.64 -7.07 4.21
C GLU A 75 6.06 -6.73 4.71
N GLY A 76 6.31 -5.48 5.08
CA GLY A 76 7.56 -5.08 5.72
C GLY A 76 7.83 -5.86 7.01
N ASN A 77 6.82 -6.05 7.86
CA ASN A 77 6.95 -6.84 9.08
C ASN A 77 7.26 -8.31 8.77
N ARG A 78 6.64 -8.89 7.74
CA ARG A 78 6.91 -10.25 7.29
C ARG A 78 8.35 -10.43 6.83
N LEU A 79 8.87 -9.50 6.03
CA LEU A 79 10.25 -9.53 5.55
C LEU A 79 11.26 -9.37 6.69
N LEU A 80 10.99 -8.46 7.62
CA LEU A 80 11.85 -8.26 8.80
C LEU A 80 11.90 -9.51 9.68
N ARG A 81 10.74 -10.15 9.93
CA ARG A 81 10.68 -11.43 10.67
C ARG A 81 11.51 -12.51 9.98
N LYS A 82 11.39 -12.65 8.66
CA LYS A 82 12.18 -13.62 7.89
C LYS A 82 13.68 -13.36 8.04
N SER A 83 14.13 -12.12 7.87
CA SER A 83 15.54 -11.76 8.03
C SER A 83 16.06 -11.99 9.45
N LEU A 84 15.21 -11.76 10.47
CA LEU A 84 15.58 -12.01 11.87
C LEU A 84 15.76 -13.50 12.13
N ILE A 85 14.88 -14.35 11.60
CA ILE A 85 15.00 -15.82 11.69
C ILE A 85 16.30 -16.28 11.02
N GLU A 86 16.57 -15.84 9.78
CA GLU A 86 17.80 -16.21 9.06
C GLU A 86 19.07 -15.78 9.83
N LYS A 87 19.06 -14.60 10.45
CA LYS A 87 20.16 -14.14 11.30
C LYS A 87 20.30 -14.94 12.59
N GLN A 88 19.18 -15.36 13.18
CA GLN A 88 19.21 -16.20 14.38
C GLN A 88 19.78 -17.58 14.06
N GLU A 89 19.35 -18.21 12.97
CA GLU A 89 19.87 -19.49 12.51
C GLU A 89 21.38 -19.42 12.19
N ALA A 90 21.82 -18.34 11.53
CA ALA A 90 23.24 -18.13 11.25
C ALA A 90 24.06 -17.90 12.53
N LEU A 91 23.51 -17.18 13.51
CA LEU A 91 24.14 -16.98 14.81
C LEU A 91 24.26 -18.30 15.58
N ASP A 92 23.19 -19.09 15.61
CA ASP A 92 23.16 -20.39 16.28
C ASP A 92 24.18 -21.35 15.64
N ALA A 93 24.30 -21.37 14.31
CA ALA A 93 25.31 -22.13 13.59
C ALA A 93 26.75 -21.67 13.94
N GLY A 94 27.00 -20.35 13.99
CA GLY A 94 28.29 -19.82 14.40
C GLY A 94 28.65 -20.14 15.85
N LEU A 95 27.66 -20.12 16.77
CA LEU A 95 27.86 -20.52 18.16
C LEU A 95 28.23 -22.01 18.27
N THR A 96 27.60 -22.87 17.48
CA THR A 96 27.97 -24.30 17.43
C THR A 96 29.39 -24.50 16.92
N GLU A 97 29.79 -23.81 15.85
CA GLU A 97 31.15 -23.89 15.31
C GLU A 97 32.19 -23.41 16.33
N VAL A 98 31.95 -22.29 17.01
CA VAL A 98 32.83 -21.79 18.06
C VAL A 98 32.94 -22.77 19.24
N ALA A 99 31.84 -23.41 19.63
CA ALA A 99 31.86 -24.42 20.69
C ALA A 99 32.69 -25.66 20.29
N GLU A 100 32.57 -26.11 19.04
CA GLU A 100 33.37 -27.22 18.50
C GLU A 100 34.86 -26.86 18.44
N LEU A 101 35.20 -25.68 17.91
CA LEU A 101 36.59 -25.20 17.85
C LEU A 101 37.19 -25.04 19.24
N LYS A 102 36.41 -24.56 20.21
CA LYS A 102 36.84 -24.46 21.61
C LYS A 102 37.13 -25.84 22.19
N ALA A 103 36.24 -26.82 21.98
CA ALA A 103 36.45 -28.19 22.45
C ALA A 103 37.68 -28.85 21.81
N GLN A 104 37.91 -28.63 20.51
CA GLN A 104 39.11 -29.09 19.82
C GLN A 104 40.39 -28.46 20.38
N LEU A 105 40.36 -27.16 20.68
CA LEU A 105 41.49 -26.45 21.28
C LEU A 105 41.81 -26.94 22.70
N GLU A 106 40.78 -27.14 23.54
CA GLU A 106 40.94 -27.70 24.89
C GLU A 106 41.55 -29.11 24.83
N SER A 107 41.09 -29.95 23.89
CA SER A 107 41.68 -31.27 23.64
C SER A 107 43.14 -31.19 23.17
N ALA A 108 43.48 -30.23 22.30
CA ALA A 108 44.83 -30.08 21.75
C ALA A 108 45.82 -29.52 22.77
N LEU A 109 45.37 -28.66 23.68
CA LEU A 109 46.19 -28.09 24.75
C LEU A 109 46.37 -29.02 25.95
N GLY A 110 45.69 -30.19 25.96
CA GLY A 110 45.77 -31.14 27.07
C GLY A 110 45.23 -30.58 28.38
N ILE A 111 44.43 -29.52 28.33
CA ILE A 111 43.73 -28.95 29.48
C ILE A 111 42.50 -29.82 29.71
N ALA A 112 42.72 -31.06 30.16
CA ALA A 112 41.70 -31.75 30.92
C ALA A 112 41.49 -30.88 32.16
N VAL A 113 40.28 -30.32 32.27
CA VAL A 113 39.81 -29.62 33.47
C VAL A 113 40.16 -30.49 34.67
N THR A 114 41.22 -30.13 35.39
CA THR A 114 41.44 -30.58 36.75
C THR A 114 40.48 -29.78 37.59
N ASP A 115 39.40 -30.44 38.02
CA ASP A 115 38.45 -30.14 39.11
C ASP A 115 38.28 -28.67 39.56
#